data_AF-A0A1G1EXK1-F1
#
_entry.id   AF-A0A1G1EXK1-F1
#
_cell.length_a   1.000
_cell.length_b   1.000
_cell.length_c   1.000
_cell.angle_alpha   90.00
_cell.angle_beta   90.00
_cell.angle_gamma   90.00
#
_symmetry.space_group_name_H-M   'P 1'
#
loop_
_entity.id
_entity.type
_entity.pdbx_description
1 polymer ?
#
loop_
_entity_poly.entity_id
_entity_poly.type
_entity_poly.pdbx_seq_one_letter_code
_entity_poly.pdbx_strand_id
1 'polypeptide(L)' 'MAKYTAPIEEDLRQRILALPRSVKFAHFMKKAITVFVEELEKDSGLKPENFIITVTERKDPSGKK' A
#
# COMPACT_ATOMS: atom_id res chain seq x y z
N MET A 1 9.21 -16.13 11.01
CA MET A 1 8.25 -15.11 10.51
C MET A 1 6.87 -15.48 11.00
N ALA A 2 6.24 -14.62 11.79
CA ALA A 2 4.85 -14.82 12.17
C ALA A 2 3.96 -14.62 10.94
N LYS A 3 2.96 -15.50 10.78
CA LYS A 3 1.95 -15.40 9.72
C LYS A 3 0.71 -14.79 10.36
N TYR A 4 0.31 -13.61 9.90
CA TYR A 4 -0.91 -12.94 10.35
C TYR A 4 -1.93 -13.00 9.22
N THR A 5 -3.15 -13.41 9.57
CA THR A 5 -4.28 -13.48 8.64
C THR A 5 -5.32 -12.52 9.15
N ALA A 6 -5.76 -11.59 8.30
CA ALA A 6 -6.82 -10.65 8.60
C ALA A 6 -7.97 -10.84 7.61
N PRO A 7 -9.24 -10.77 8.06
CA PRO A 7 -10.36 -10.70 7.14
C PRO A 7 -10.25 -9.41 6.32
N ILE A 8 -10.54 -9.53 5.03
CA ILE A 8 -10.63 -8.39 4.11
C ILE A 8 -12.07 -8.28 3.63
N GLU A 9 -12.63 -7.08 3.72
CA GLU A 9 -13.96 -6.79 3.20
C GLU A 9 -13.97 -6.84 1.68
N GLU A 10 -15.14 -7.11 1.09
CA GLU A 10 -15.26 -7.31 -0.37
C GLU A 10 -14.89 -6.04 -1.15
N ASP A 11 -15.24 -4.84 -0.66
CA ASP A 11 -14.82 -3.57 -1.29
C ASP A 11 -13.29 -3.44 -1.33
N LEU A 12 -12.61 -3.75 -0.22
CA LEU A 12 -11.15 -3.76 -0.16
C LEU A 12 -10.57 -4.79 -1.13
N ARG A 13 -11.18 -5.98 -1.22
CA ARG A 13 -10.78 -7.01 -2.17
C ARG A 13 -10.88 -6.54 -3.62
N GLN A 14 -11.96 -5.85 -4.00
CA GLN A 14 -12.12 -5.27 -5.34
C GLN A 14 -11.05 -4.22 -5.65
N ARG A 15 -10.73 -3.35 -4.68
CA ARG A 15 -9.64 -2.37 -4.83
C ARG A 15 -8.28 -3.03 -5.03
N ILE A 16 -8.02 -4.14 -4.32
CA ILE A 16 -6.79 -4.94 -4.49
C ILE A 16 -6.72 -5.54 -5.89
N LEU A 17 -7.83 -6.07 -6.41
CA LEU A 17 -7.91 -6.64 -7.75
C LEU A 17 -7.79 -5.58 -8.85
N ALA A 18 -8.18 -4.34 -8.56
CA ALA A 18 -8.02 -3.20 -9.46
C ALA A 18 -6.59 -2.62 -9.49
N LEU A 19 -5.68 -3.08 -8.62
CA LEU A 19 -4.29 -2.64 -8.67
C LEU A 19 -3.66 -3.02 -10.02
N PRO A 20 -2.76 -2.17 -10.58
CA PRO A 20 -2.02 -2.52 -11.78
C PRO A 20 -1.32 -3.86 -11.64
N ARG A 21 -1.30 -4.69 -12.69
CA ARG A 21 -0.68 -6.04 -12.64
C ARG A 21 0.81 -6.03 -12.28
N SER A 22 1.48 -4.90 -12.50
CA SER A 22 2.88 -4.67 -12.10
C SER A 22 3.05 -4.52 -10.58
N VAL A 23 1.98 -4.23 -9.86
CA VAL A 23 1.95 -4.09 -8.41
C VAL A 23 1.66 -5.43 -7.76
N LYS A 24 2.67 -6.00 -7.10
CA LYS A 24 2.48 -7.18 -6.24
C LYS A 24 1.86 -6.73 -4.92
N PHE A 25 0.58 -7.05 -4.70
CA PHE A 25 -0.17 -6.65 -3.51
C PHE A 25 0.57 -6.93 -2.19
N ALA A 26 1.17 -8.12 -2.03
CA ALA A 26 1.94 -8.45 -0.83
C ALA A 26 3.15 -7.52 -0.61
N HIS A 27 3.84 -7.12 -1.68
CA HIS A 27 4.95 -6.18 -1.60
C HIS A 27 4.46 -4.77 -1.29
N PHE A 28 3.34 -4.37 -1.90
CA PHE A 28 2.68 -3.10 -1.63
C PHE A 28 2.27 -2.99 -0.16
N MET A 29 1.57 -3.98 0.38
CA MET A 29 1.15 -3.99 1.79
C MET A 29 2.33 -3.99 2.74
N LYS A 30 3.39 -4.76 2.46
CA LYS A 30 4.60 -4.74 3.30
C LYS A 30 5.18 -3.33 3.37
N LYS A 31 5.32 -2.66 2.22
CA LYS A 31 5.81 -1.27 2.18
C LYS A 31 4.86 -0.31 2.87
N ALA A 32 3.56 -0.48 2.68
CA ALA A 32 2.53 0.35 3.30
C ALA A 32 2.58 0.30 4.83
N ILE A 33 2.69 -0.90 5.40
CA ILE A 33 2.81 -1.11 6.84
C ILE A 33 4.10 -0.48 7.36
N THR A 34 5.23 -0.67 6.66
CA THR A 34 6.50 -0.06 7.08
C THR A 34 6.41 1.46 7.12
N VAL A 35 5.91 2.11 6.07
CA VAL A 35 5.76 3.58 6.07
C VAL A 35 4.77 4.04 7.13
N PHE A 36 3.67 3.31 7.34
CA PHE A 36 2.70 3.66 8.39
C PHE A 36 3.32 3.63 9.78
N VAL A 37 4.12 2.60 10.09
CA VAL A 37 4.82 2.50 11.37
C VAL A 37 5.85 3.63 11.51
N GLU A 38 6.62 3.93 10.48
CA GLU A 38 7.58 5.05 10.49
C GLU A 38 6.89 6.42 10.71
N GLU A 39 5.69 6.62 10.15
CA GLU A 39 4.91 7.84 10.39
C GLU A 39 4.27 7.84 11.79
N LEU A 40 3.81 6.70 12.30
CA LEU A 40 3.32 6.58 13.69
C LEU A 40 4.40 6.86 14.73
N GLU A 41 5.66 6.51 14.45
CA GLU A 41 6.79 6.85 15.32
C GLU A 41 7.03 8.36 15.41
N LYS A 42 6.67 9.11 14.36
CA LYS A 42 6.77 10.59 14.32
C LYS A 42 5.54 11.26 14.92
N ASP A 43 4.36 10.70 14.66
CA ASP A 43 3.08 11.18 15.18
C ASP A 43 2.25 10.01 15.73
N SER A 44 2.29 9.84 17.05
CA SER A 44 1.52 8.80 17.73
C SER A 44 0.00 8.99 17.66
N GLY A 45 -0.46 10.17 17.21
CA GLY A 45 -1.88 10.47 16.98
C GLY A 45 -2.38 10.10 15.59
N LEU A 46 -1.50 9.61 14.70
CA LEU A 46 -1.85 9.26 13.33
C LEU A 46 -2.90 8.15 13.31
N LYS A 47 -4.07 8.43 12.74
CA LYS A 47 -5.12 7.44 12.56
C LYS A 47 -5.02 6.78 11.18
N PRO A 48 -5.36 5.49 11.05
CA PRO A 48 -5.39 4.80 9.76
C PRO A 48 -6.24 5.54 8.72
N GLU A 49 -7.36 6.16 9.13
CA GLU A 49 -8.26 6.90 8.22
C GLU A 49 -7.58 8.11 7.56
N ASN A 50 -6.58 8.69 8.22
CA ASN A 50 -5.86 9.87 7.74
C ASN A 50 -4.61 9.50 6.93
N PHE A 51 -4.33 8.20 6.78
CA PHE A 51 -3.12 7.71 6.13
C PHE A 51 -3.41 7.22 4.71
N ILE A 52 -3.10 8.06 3.72
CA ILE A 52 -3.32 7.75 2.31
C ILE A 52 -2.00 7.36 1.66
N ILE A 53 -1.92 6.11 1.18
CA ILE A 53 -0.83 5.67 0.31
C ILE A 53 -1.33 5.62 -1.13
N THR A 54 -0.75 6.46 -1.97
CA THR A 54 -1.04 6.47 -3.41
C THR A 54 -0.02 5.61 -4.16
N VAL A 55 -0.53 4.73 -5.04
CA VAL A 55 0.30 4.10 -6.08
C VAL A 55 0.35 5.08 -7.23
N THR A 56 1.48 5.75 -7.41
CA THR A 56 1.76 6.43 -8.67
C THR A 56 2.30 5.39 -9.64
N GLU A 57 1.64 5.24 -10.80
CA GLU A 57 2.29 4.55 -11.92
C GLU A 57 3.61 5.30 -12.19
N ARG A 58 4.72 4.56 -12.18
CA ARG A 58 5.96 5.11 -12.69
C ARG A 58 5.66 5.52 -14.13
N LYS A 59 5.64 6.83 -14.37
CA LYS A 59 5.83 7.36 -15.72
C LYS A 59 7.18 6.81 -16.16
N ASP A 60 7.16 5.83 -17.06
CA ASP A 60 8.36 5.32 -17.69
C ASP A 60 9.20 6.52 -18.18
N PRO A 61 10.47 6.68 -17.78
CA PRO A 61 11.35 7.68 -18.36
C PRO A 61 11.79 7.30 -19.78
N SER A 62 11.10 6.37 -20.47
CA SER A 62 11.33 6.04 -21.87
C SER A 62 10.70 7.07 -22.82
N GLY A 63 10.99 8.34 -22.57
CA GLY A 63 11.15 9.32 -23.65
C GLY A 63 12.45 9.00 -24.40
N LYS A 64 12.50 7.88 -25.12
CA LYS A 64 13.56 7.61 -26.09
C LYS A 64 12.95 7.17 -27.43
N LYS A 65 12.96 8.17 -28.32
CA LYS A 65 12.79 8.18 -29.78
C LYS A 65 11.36 8.11 -30.30
#